data_AF-A0A2N1C581-F1
#
_entry.id   AF-A0A2N1C581-F1
#
_cell.length_a   1.000
_cell.length_b   1.000
_cell.length_c   1.000
_cell.angle_alpha   90.00
_cell.angle_beta   90.00
_cell.angle_gamma   90.00
#
_symmetry.space_group_name_H-M   'P 1'
#
loop_
_entity.id
_entity.type
_entity.pdbx_description
1 polymer ?
#
loop_
_entity_poly.entity_id
_entity_poly.type
_entity_poly.pdbx_seq_one_letter_code
_entity_poly.pdbx_strand_id
1 'polypeptide(L)'
;MNLKNKKVWLGGGVGNKLFQLAYCFENNYTAIYPNKSEKISELTLGWSRHKDWLNILSIKAIVKIRNENVVDLICLPLLFLLGKKSNDYYIPECSYSIFCYEFGYFQHSKSISITSIEKVCIEVINKISWQPDTNNYSVFHFRGGDFLHENSLLQSGELVDSFLSDKREQLIVTNDVHTLGRLYPECRGLVAEGKSEVEDFKVLSNAKVVYVNDSTFLFWAVAIGVLNGKTTKVIISKGNNLLPLYAMICDNKCILEEVL
;
A
#
# COMPACT_ATOMS: atom_id res chain seq x y z
N MET A 1 30.47 12.76 5.66
CA MET A 1 29.85 11.52 6.19
C MET A 1 29.61 10.59 5.01
N ASN A 2 30.08 9.35 5.04
CA ASN A 2 29.92 8.42 3.92
C ASN A 2 28.43 8.03 3.79
N LEU A 3 27.77 8.41 2.70
CA LEU A 3 26.32 8.22 2.48
C LEU A 3 25.91 6.72 2.44
N LYS A 4 26.89 5.80 2.42
CA LYS A 4 26.70 4.34 2.25
C LYS A 4 26.06 3.59 3.44
N ASN A 5 25.74 4.26 4.55
CA ASN A 5 25.26 3.59 5.76
C ASN A 5 23.88 4.06 6.23
N LYS A 6 23.08 4.64 5.32
CA LYS A 6 21.70 5.01 5.65
C LYS A 6 20.81 3.78 5.83
N LYS A 7 19.86 3.91 6.75
CA LYS A 7 18.93 2.87 7.17
C LYS A 7 17.52 3.40 7.08
N VAL A 8 16.58 2.57 6.64
CA VAL A 8 15.16 2.91 6.66
C VAL A 8 14.47 2.01 7.68
N TRP A 9 13.70 2.63 8.56
CA TRP A 9 12.90 1.89 9.52
C TRP A 9 11.58 1.44 8.87
N LEU A 10 11.33 0.14 8.83
CA LEU A 10 10.10 -0.39 8.26
C LEU A 10 8.93 -0.20 9.24
N GLY A 11 7.82 0.39 8.80
CA GLY A 11 6.72 0.76 9.68
C GLY A 11 5.36 0.74 8.98
N GLY A 12 4.30 0.67 9.78
CA GLY A 12 2.92 0.55 9.28
C GLY A 12 2.60 -0.85 8.71
N GLY A 13 1.52 -0.93 7.94
CA GLY A 13 1.09 -2.18 7.30
C GLY A 13 2.03 -2.63 6.16
N VAL A 14 1.81 -3.86 5.67
CA VAL A 14 2.63 -4.48 4.60
C VAL A 14 2.78 -3.55 3.38
N GLY A 15 1.70 -2.90 2.93
CA GLY A 15 1.76 -1.98 1.77
C GLY A 15 2.75 -0.82 1.97
N ASN A 16 2.82 -0.26 3.18
CA ASN A 16 3.80 0.80 3.50
C ASN A 16 5.22 0.24 3.56
N LYS A 17 5.40 -0.95 4.15
CA LYS A 17 6.69 -1.65 4.19
C LYS A 17 7.22 -1.92 2.77
N LEU A 18 6.36 -2.23 1.81
CA LEU A 18 6.74 -2.41 0.40
C LEU A 18 7.23 -1.10 -0.25
N PHE A 19 6.59 0.05 0.02
CA PHE A 19 7.10 1.36 -0.41
C PHE A 19 8.47 1.68 0.18
N GLN A 20 8.65 1.40 1.47
CA GLN A 20 9.93 1.59 2.15
C GLN A 20 11.03 0.69 1.57
N LEU A 21 10.70 -0.53 1.15
CA LEU A 21 11.62 -1.41 0.44
C LEU A 21 11.98 -0.89 -0.97
N ALA A 22 11.00 -0.40 -1.73
CA ALA A 22 11.27 0.24 -3.02
C ALA A 22 12.22 1.44 -2.85
N TYR A 23 12.00 2.27 -1.83
CA TYR A 23 12.87 3.39 -1.49
C TYR A 23 14.28 2.95 -1.08
N CYS A 24 14.39 1.87 -0.29
CA CYS A 24 15.69 1.29 0.06
C CYS A 24 16.45 0.78 -1.16
N PHE A 25 15.75 0.15 -2.10
CA PHE A 25 16.33 -0.35 -3.34
C PHE A 25 16.89 0.81 -4.18
N GLU A 26 16.08 1.85 -4.39
CA GLU A 26 16.45 3.04 -5.16
C GLU A 26 17.74 3.70 -4.64
N ASN A 27 17.87 3.76 -3.31
CA ASN A 27 18.96 4.47 -2.65
C ASN A 27 20.09 3.56 -2.13
N ASN A 28 19.99 2.25 -2.34
CA ASN A 28 20.90 1.24 -1.78
C ASN A 28 21.04 1.36 -0.24
N TYR A 29 19.91 1.54 0.46
CA TYR A 29 19.84 1.64 1.92
C TYR A 29 19.55 0.28 2.56
N THR A 30 19.84 0.18 3.87
CA THR A 30 19.50 -1.01 4.66
C THR A 30 18.12 -0.86 5.30
N ALA A 31 17.22 -1.81 5.09
CA ALA A 31 15.93 -1.84 5.76
C ALA A 31 16.05 -2.49 7.15
N ILE A 32 15.46 -1.83 8.16
CA ILE A 32 15.38 -2.30 9.54
C ILE A 32 13.96 -2.76 9.80
N TYR A 33 13.78 -4.07 9.98
CA TYR A 33 12.49 -4.65 10.34
C TYR A 33 12.33 -4.62 11.87
N PRO A 34 11.32 -3.89 12.39
CA PRO A 34 11.07 -3.86 13.82
C PRO A 34 10.42 -5.17 14.26
N ASN A 35 11.08 -5.91 15.13
CA ASN A 35 10.54 -7.19 15.63
C ASN A 35 10.02 -7.03 17.07
N LYS A 36 10.82 -6.40 17.93
CA LYS A 36 10.51 -6.13 19.34
C LYS A 36 9.79 -4.80 19.52
N SER A 37 10.22 -3.75 18.82
CA SER A 37 9.62 -2.42 18.97
C SER A 37 8.29 -2.26 18.27
N GLU A 38 7.91 -3.20 17.40
CA GLU A 38 6.65 -3.14 16.65
C GLU A 38 5.46 -3.11 17.61
N LYS A 39 5.51 -3.93 18.68
CA LYS A 39 4.54 -3.91 19.77
C LYS A 39 4.49 -2.56 20.50
N ILE A 40 5.63 -1.86 20.60
CA ILE A 40 5.70 -0.55 21.25
C ILE A 40 5.03 0.50 20.37
N SER A 41 5.26 0.48 19.05
CA SER A 41 4.57 1.39 18.13
C SER A 41 3.06 1.14 18.07
N GLU A 42 2.62 -0.12 18.09
CA GLU A 42 1.19 -0.48 18.13
C GLU A 42 0.50 0.13 19.37
N LEU A 43 1.10 -0.04 20.55
CA LEU A 43 0.56 0.48 21.81
C LEU A 43 0.57 2.01 21.92
N THR A 44 1.54 2.68 21.28
CA THR A 44 1.76 4.13 21.46
C THR A 44 1.13 4.98 20.37
N LEU A 45 0.93 4.45 19.17
CA LEU A 45 0.38 5.18 18.02
C LEU A 45 -1.09 4.81 17.74
N GLY A 46 -1.64 3.82 18.43
CA GLY A 46 -3.02 3.35 18.22
C GLY A 46 -3.24 2.72 16.85
N TRP A 47 -2.16 2.26 16.19
CA TRP A 47 -2.25 1.69 14.86
C TRP A 47 -2.81 0.27 14.95
N SER A 48 -3.96 0.06 14.30
CA SER A 48 -4.51 -1.27 14.10
C SER A 48 -3.64 -2.02 13.06
N ARG A 49 -3.05 -3.15 13.48
CA ARG A 49 -2.26 -3.98 12.59
C ARG A 49 -3.10 -5.11 12.04
N HIS A 50 -3.27 -5.13 10.72
CA HIS A 50 -3.72 -6.31 10.00
C HIS A 50 -2.63 -7.39 10.04
N LYS A 51 -3.04 -8.65 10.04
CA LYS A 51 -2.10 -9.79 10.01
C LYS A 51 -1.12 -9.62 8.85
N ASP A 52 0.18 -9.80 9.10
CA ASP A 52 1.19 -9.74 8.04
C ASP A 52 0.91 -10.88 7.04
N TRP A 53 0.27 -10.53 5.92
CA TRP A 53 -0.05 -11.46 4.82
C TRP A 53 1.16 -11.80 3.97
N LEU A 54 2.25 -11.06 4.14
CA LEU A 54 3.52 -11.23 3.47
C LEU A 54 4.66 -11.19 4.48
N ASN A 55 5.49 -12.23 4.46
CA ASN A 55 6.73 -12.22 5.24
C ASN A 55 7.75 -11.26 4.61
N ILE A 56 7.77 -10.01 5.06
CA ILE A 56 8.67 -8.96 4.56
C ILE A 56 10.15 -9.36 4.67
N LEU A 57 10.54 -10.10 5.71
CA LEU A 57 11.91 -10.60 5.86
C LEU A 57 12.30 -11.62 4.79
N SER A 58 11.37 -12.14 4.00
CA SER A 58 11.66 -13.06 2.91
C SER A 58 12.07 -12.36 1.60
N ILE A 59 11.87 -11.03 1.49
CA ILE A 59 12.14 -10.20 0.30
C ILE A 59 13.61 -9.72 0.29
N LYS A 60 14.56 -10.60 0.62
CA LYS A 60 15.98 -10.24 0.77
C LYS A 60 16.73 -10.09 -0.56
N ALA A 61 16.13 -10.49 -1.68
CA ALA A 61 16.80 -10.49 -2.97
C ALA A 61 17.05 -9.08 -3.51
N ILE A 62 16.24 -8.09 -3.09
CA ILE A 62 16.32 -6.71 -3.59
C ILE A 62 17.01 -5.74 -2.63
N VAL A 63 16.87 -5.97 -1.33
CA VAL A 63 17.32 -5.02 -0.30
C VAL A 63 17.95 -5.79 0.86
N LYS A 64 18.99 -5.23 1.46
CA LYS A 64 19.52 -5.72 2.73
C LYS A 64 18.51 -5.45 3.84
N ILE A 65 17.78 -6.48 4.25
CA ILE A 65 16.84 -6.43 5.36
C ILE A 65 17.43 -7.15 6.56
N ARG A 66 17.39 -6.52 7.74
CA ARG A 66 17.72 -7.17 9.00
C ARG A 66 16.76 -6.77 10.11
N ASN A 67 16.68 -7.60 11.13
CA ASN A 67 16.04 -7.22 12.38
C ASN A 67 16.81 -6.06 13.03
N GLU A 68 16.08 -5.25 13.77
CA GLU A 68 16.66 -4.25 14.66
C GLU A 68 17.61 -4.86 15.70
N ASN A 69 18.63 -4.09 16.06
CA ASN A 69 19.55 -4.37 17.15
C ASN A 69 19.37 -3.33 18.28
N VAL A 70 20.14 -3.48 19.36
CA VAL A 70 20.06 -2.59 20.54
C VAL A 70 20.30 -1.12 20.16
N VAL A 71 21.21 -0.83 19.23
CA VAL A 71 21.47 0.54 18.77
C VAL A 71 20.26 1.11 18.04
N ASP A 72 19.65 0.33 17.15
CA ASP A 72 18.46 0.77 16.42
C ASP A 72 17.29 1.06 17.41
N LEU A 73 17.14 0.25 18.46
CA LEU A 73 16.13 0.46 19.52
C LEU A 73 16.38 1.73 20.34
N ILE A 74 17.63 2.06 20.67
CA ILE A 74 17.98 3.30 21.40
C ILE A 74 17.70 4.53 20.54
N CYS A 75 17.90 4.45 19.22
CA CYS A 75 17.62 5.55 18.31
C CYS A 75 16.11 5.82 18.16
N LEU A 76 15.25 4.81 18.32
CA LEU A 76 13.82 4.91 18.03
C LEU A 76 13.08 5.97 18.89
N PRO A 77 13.21 6.03 20.23
CA PRO A 77 12.61 7.11 21.02
C PRO A 77 13.10 8.50 20.63
N LEU A 78 14.37 8.64 20.25
CA LEU A 78 14.92 9.93 19.79
C LEU A 78 14.27 10.36 18.48
N LEU A 79 14.05 9.43 17.55
CA LEU A 79 13.31 9.68 16.32
C LEU A 79 11.88 10.15 16.61
N PHE A 80 11.18 9.49 17.55
CA PHE A 80 9.82 9.87 17.92
C PHE A 80 9.75 11.23 18.61
N LEU A 81 10.64 11.54 19.55
CA LEU A 81 10.67 12.81 20.26
C LEU A 81 10.94 13.99 19.32
N LEU A 82 11.79 13.78 18.31
CA LEU A 82 12.10 14.79 17.31
C LEU A 82 11.01 14.89 16.23
N GLY A 83 10.36 13.79 15.89
CA GLY A 83 9.22 13.75 14.97
C GLY A 83 7.96 14.42 15.54
N LYS A 84 7.74 14.39 16.86
CA LYS A 84 6.52 14.94 17.50
C LYS A 84 6.36 16.46 17.34
N LYS A 85 7.41 17.15 16.91
CA LYS A 85 7.40 18.61 16.72
C LYS A 85 6.89 19.04 15.34
N SER A 86 6.74 18.13 14.38
CA SER A 86 5.97 18.40 13.18
C SER A 86 4.56 17.84 13.41
N ASN A 87 3.52 18.62 13.15
CA ASN A 87 2.14 18.10 13.11
C ASN A 87 1.90 17.25 11.84
N ASP A 88 2.98 16.76 11.22
CA ASP A 88 3.09 16.32 9.84
C ASP A 88 3.46 14.84 9.76
N TYR A 89 3.08 14.05 10.76
CA TYR A 89 3.16 12.59 10.71
C TYR A 89 2.42 11.99 9.50
N TYR A 90 1.58 12.79 8.84
CA TYR A 90 0.85 12.50 7.61
C TYR A 90 1.31 13.29 6.39
N ILE A 91 2.46 13.98 6.43
CA ILE A 91 3.07 14.47 5.18
C ILE A 91 3.86 13.31 4.57
N PRO A 92 3.55 12.87 3.34
CA PRO A 92 4.28 11.82 2.61
C PRO A 92 5.81 12.05 2.46
N GLU A 93 6.31 13.21 2.87
CA GLU A 93 7.63 13.77 2.57
C GLU A 93 8.54 13.97 3.79
N CYS A 94 8.09 13.70 5.03
CA CYS A 94 8.92 13.91 6.21
C CYS A 94 9.96 12.81 6.43
N SER A 95 11.04 12.83 5.65
CA SER A 95 12.24 12.04 5.95
C SER A 95 13.04 12.72 7.07
N TYR A 96 13.05 12.12 8.27
CA TYR A 96 13.93 12.57 9.35
C TYR A 96 15.26 11.86 9.26
N SER A 97 16.29 12.50 8.69
CA SER A 97 17.66 11.97 8.67
C SER A 97 18.37 12.23 10.00
N ILE A 98 18.14 11.37 11.00
CA ILE A 98 18.80 11.45 12.31
C ILE A 98 19.65 10.19 12.49
N PHE A 99 20.93 10.34 12.80
CA PHE A 99 21.88 9.22 12.97
C PHE A 99 21.91 8.21 11.80
N CYS A 100 21.76 8.70 10.57
CA CYS A 100 21.65 7.89 9.34
C CYS A 100 20.39 6.98 9.29
N TYR A 101 19.37 7.23 10.09
CA TYR A 101 18.05 6.61 9.93
C TYR A 101 17.14 7.54 9.16
N GLU A 102 16.28 6.96 8.34
CA GLU A 102 15.15 7.62 7.72
C GLU A 102 13.86 6.88 8.10
N PHE A 103 12.81 7.66 8.29
CA PHE A 103 11.47 7.20 8.61
C PHE A 103 10.50 7.95 7.70
N GLY A 104 9.53 7.24 7.14
CA GLY A 104 8.56 7.80 6.22
C GLY A 104 7.84 6.71 5.43
N TYR A 105 6.80 7.08 4.70
CA TYR A 105 6.06 6.16 3.84
C TYR A 105 6.55 6.17 2.38
N PHE A 106 7.24 7.23 1.93
CA PHE A 106 7.86 7.31 0.60
C PHE A 106 6.88 7.06 -0.55
N GLN A 107 5.63 7.53 -0.40
CA GLN A 107 4.51 7.32 -1.33
C GLN A 107 4.43 8.40 -2.44
N HIS A 108 5.54 9.07 -2.76
CA HIS A 108 5.59 10.06 -3.84
C HIS A 108 6.44 9.54 -5.00
N SER A 109 6.03 9.87 -6.22
CA SER A 109 6.80 9.61 -7.47
C SER A 109 8.23 10.18 -7.49
N LYS A 110 8.61 11.05 -6.55
CA LYS A 110 9.97 11.58 -6.40
C LYS A 110 10.84 10.69 -5.50
N SER A 111 10.22 9.86 -4.67
CA SER A 111 10.93 8.99 -3.73
C SER A 111 11.31 7.66 -4.37
N ILE A 112 10.51 7.16 -5.31
CA ILE A 112 10.66 5.83 -5.90
C ILE A 112 10.46 5.87 -7.41
N SER A 113 11.24 5.07 -8.14
CA SER A 113 11.11 4.91 -9.58
C SER A 113 10.20 3.72 -9.95
N ILE A 114 9.73 3.68 -11.21
CA ILE A 114 9.03 2.51 -11.76
C ILE A 114 9.87 1.24 -11.64
N THR A 115 11.19 1.33 -11.85
CA THR A 115 12.13 0.20 -11.72
C THR A 115 12.11 -0.39 -10.30
N SER A 116 12.10 0.48 -9.28
CA SER A 116 12.03 0.03 -7.89
C SER A 116 10.70 -0.67 -7.56
N ILE A 117 9.58 -0.18 -8.10
CA ILE A 117 8.25 -0.80 -7.97
C ILE A 117 8.25 -2.17 -8.64
N GLU A 118 8.76 -2.27 -9.87
CA GLU A 118 8.83 -3.53 -10.63
C GLU A 118 9.63 -4.60 -9.87
N LYS A 119 10.77 -4.22 -9.28
CA LYS A 119 11.58 -5.14 -8.46
C LYS A 119 10.85 -5.64 -7.22
N VAL A 120 10.13 -4.77 -6.52
CA VAL A 120 9.30 -5.18 -5.38
C VAL A 120 8.15 -6.08 -5.84
N CYS A 121 7.47 -5.75 -6.94
CA CYS A 121 6.37 -6.56 -7.47
C CYS A 121 6.79 -7.98 -7.82
N ILE A 122 7.95 -8.16 -8.46
CA ILE A 122 8.50 -9.49 -8.78
C ILE A 122 8.69 -10.32 -7.51
N GLU A 123 9.25 -9.74 -6.46
CA GLU A 123 9.44 -10.45 -5.20
C GLU A 123 8.11 -10.79 -4.53
N VAL A 124 7.13 -9.87 -4.53
CA VAL A 124 5.80 -10.13 -3.97
C VAL A 124 5.13 -11.30 -4.70
N ILE A 125 5.13 -11.30 -6.05
CA ILE A 125 4.59 -12.38 -6.90
C ILE A 125 5.18 -13.74 -6.50
N ASN A 126 6.51 -13.80 -6.36
CA ASN A 126 7.23 -15.02 -6.00
C ASN A 126 6.84 -15.54 -4.61
N LYS A 127 6.60 -14.63 -3.64
CA LYS A 127 6.30 -15.02 -2.26
C LYS A 127 4.86 -15.43 -2.02
N ILE A 128 3.91 -14.83 -2.73
CA ILE A 128 2.48 -15.18 -2.57
C ILE A 128 2.04 -16.26 -3.57
N SER A 129 2.96 -16.78 -4.37
CA SER A 129 2.68 -17.72 -5.46
C SER A 129 1.57 -17.19 -6.36
N TRP A 130 1.64 -15.90 -6.71
CA TRP A 130 0.66 -15.26 -7.56
C TRP A 130 0.68 -15.94 -8.94
N GLN A 131 -0.52 -16.20 -9.47
CA GLN A 131 -0.68 -16.72 -10.81
C GLN A 131 -1.67 -15.84 -11.58
N PRO A 132 -1.40 -15.59 -12.86
CA PRO A 132 -2.32 -14.88 -13.72
C PRO A 132 -3.61 -15.67 -13.94
N ASP A 133 -4.76 -15.05 -13.72
CA ASP A 133 -6.09 -15.60 -14.00
C ASP A 133 -6.66 -14.99 -15.29
N THR A 134 -7.56 -15.71 -15.97
CA THR A 134 -8.28 -15.27 -17.19
C THR A 134 -9.59 -14.57 -16.90
N ASN A 135 -9.98 -14.46 -15.64
CA ASN A 135 -11.24 -13.84 -15.22
C ASN A 135 -11.36 -12.36 -15.65
N ASN A 136 -12.57 -11.95 -16.00
CA ASN A 136 -12.88 -10.61 -16.53
C ASN A 136 -13.89 -9.89 -15.63
N TYR A 137 -13.41 -9.44 -14.47
CA TYR A 137 -14.20 -8.66 -13.52
C TYR A 137 -13.63 -7.25 -13.32
N SER A 138 -14.49 -6.36 -12.82
CA SER A 138 -14.09 -5.14 -12.15
C SER A 138 -14.04 -5.38 -10.65
N VAL A 139 -13.11 -4.70 -9.98
CA VAL A 139 -12.99 -4.78 -8.54
C VAL A 139 -12.94 -3.41 -7.90
N PHE A 140 -13.60 -3.28 -6.76
CA PHE A 140 -13.51 -2.12 -5.88
C PHE A 140 -12.97 -2.57 -4.52
N HIS A 141 -11.99 -1.85 -3.99
CA HIS A 141 -11.47 -2.11 -2.65
C HIS A 141 -12.09 -1.11 -1.68
N PHE A 142 -13.02 -1.55 -0.85
CA PHE A 142 -13.60 -0.72 0.20
C PHE A 142 -12.79 -0.88 1.49
N ARG A 143 -12.20 0.20 1.99
CA ARG A 143 -11.46 0.21 3.26
C ARG A 143 -12.33 0.80 4.36
N GLY A 144 -12.79 -0.04 5.29
CA GLY A 144 -13.48 0.42 6.50
C GLY A 144 -12.55 0.63 7.69
N GLY A 145 -13.05 1.30 8.73
CA GLY A 145 -12.35 1.54 10.00
C GLY A 145 -12.02 3.01 10.27
N ASP A 146 -10.79 3.27 10.74
CA ASP A 146 -10.30 4.50 11.40
C ASP A 146 -10.32 5.80 10.58
N PHE A 147 -10.72 5.75 9.30
CA PHE A 147 -10.95 6.96 8.54
C PHE A 147 -12.25 7.59 9.02
N LEU A 148 -12.14 8.74 9.70
CA LEU A 148 -13.27 9.55 10.14
C LEU A 148 -14.33 9.60 9.04
N HIS A 149 -15.54 9.18 9.40
CA HIS A 149 -16.66 8.93 8.49
C HIS A 149 -16.87 10.02 7.43
N GLU A 150 -16.49 11.26 7.68
CA GLU A 150 -16.71 12.40 6.79
C GLU A 150 -15.79 12.42 5.55
N ASN A 151 -14.54 11.95 5.64
CA ASN A 151 -13.61 12.00 4.50
C ASN A 151 -13.72 10.78 3.57
N SER A 152 -14.09 9.60 4.10
CA SER A 152 -14.26 8.40 3.28
C SER A 152 -15.58 8.41 2.51
N LEU A 153 -16.65 8.98 3.07
CA LEU A 153 -17.98 9.02 2.47
C LEU A 153 -18.07 9.91 1.22
N LEU A 154 -17.31 11.01 1.19
CA LEU A 154 -17.31 11.95 0.07
C LEU A 154 -16.43 11.50 -1.10
N GLN A 155 -15.34 10.77 -0.84
CA GLN A 155 -14.43 10.31 -1.90
C GLN A 155 -14.91 9.03 -2.61
N SER A 156 -15.90 8.31 -2.06
CA SER A 156 -16.37 7.04 -2.62
C SER A 156 -17.69 7.11 -3.38
N GLY A 157 -18.47 8.19 -3.30
CA GLY A 157 -19.79 8.28 -3.95
C GLY A 157 -19.72 8.03 -5.46
N GLU A 158 -19.08 8.94 -6.20
CA GLU A 158 -18.92 8.81 -7.66
C GLU A 158 -18.13 7.56 -8.07
N LEU A 159 -17.14 7.16 -7.25
CA LEU A 159 -16.36 5.97 -7.54
C LEU A 159 -17.19 4.68 -7.41
N VAL A 160 -18.09 4.62 -6.42
CA VAL A 160 -19.05 3.52 -6.23
C VAL A 160 -20.12 3.56 -7.33
N ASP A 161 -20.66 4.72 -7.67
CA ASP A 161 -21.65 4.85 -8.76
C ASP A 161 -21.05 4.40 -10.10
N SER A 162 -19.81 4.81 -10.38
CA SER A 162 -19.04 4.40 -11.55
C SER A 162 -18.73 2.90 -11.54
N PHE A 163 -18.45 2.33 -10.36
CA PHE A 163 -18.28 0.90 -10.17
C PHE A 163 -19.56 0.13 -10.46
N LEU A 164 -20.68 0.54 -9.88
CA LEU A 164 -21.99 -0.09 -10.06
C LEU A 164 -22.52 0.02 -11.49
N SER A 165 -22.09 1.02 -12.25
CA SER A 165 -22.42 1.19 -13.67
C SER A 165 -21.62 0.29 -14.62
N ASP A 166 -20.59 -0.42 -14.12
CA ASP A 166 -19.80 -1.36 -14.91
C ASP A 166 -20.64 -2.58 -15.31
N LYS A 167 -20.51 -3.04 -16.56
CA LYS A 167 -21.28 -4.18 -17.09
C LYS A 167 -20.60 -5.54 -16.86
N ARG A 168 -19.38 -5.53 -16.31
CA ARG A 168 -18.62 -6.75 -16.02
C ARG A 168 -19.07 -7.35 -14.69
N GLU A 169 -18.61 -8.57 -14.43
CA GLU A 169 -18.69 -9.12 -13.08
C GLU A 169 -18.02 -8.15 -12.10
N GLN A 170 -18.70 -7.84 -11.00
CA GLN A 170 -18.29 -6.83 -10.03
C GLN A 170 -17.95 -7.52 -8.72
N LEU A 171 -16.74 -7.29 -8.22
CA LEU A 171 -16.29 -7.81 -6.93
C LEU A 171 -15.87 -6.67 -5.99
N ILE A 172 -16.14 -6.82 -4.70
CA ILE A 172 -15.71 -5.88 -3.67
C ILE A 172 -14.84 -6.59 -2.66
N VAL A 173 -13.62 -6.07 -2.46
CA VAL A 173 -12.73 -6.51 -1.39
C VAL A 173 -12.84 -5.52 -0.24
N THR A 174 -13.15 -6.00 0.96
CA THR A 174 -13.34 -5.13 2.13
C THR A 174 -12.89 -5.79 3.44
N ASN A 175 -12.34 -4.99 4.35
CA ASN A 175 -12.10 -5.38 5.73
C ASN A 175 -13.29 -5.08 6.67
N ASP A 176 -14.37 -4.49 6.16
CA ASP A 176 -15.54 -4.07 6.95
C ASP A 176 -16.83 -4.19 6.13
N VAL A 177 -17.35 -5.41 6.07
CA VAL A 177 -18.61 -5.73 5.37
C VAL A 177 -19.81 -5.03 6.00
N HIS A 178 -19.80 -4.83 7.33
CA HIS A 178 -20.91 -4.21 8.03
C HIS A 178 -21.06 -2.73 7.66
N THR A 179 -19.96 -1.97 7.66
CA THR A 179 -19.99 -0.56 7.24
C THR A 179 -20.33 -0.44 5.76
N LEU A 180 -19.73 -1.27 4.90
CA LEU A 180 -20.08 -1.31 3.47
C LEU A 180 -21.59 -1.53 3.27
N GLY A 181 -22.15 -2.57 3.89
CA GLY A 181 -23.57 -2.90 3.75
C GLY A 181 -24.53 -1.89 4.37
N ARG A 182 -24.06 -1.01 5.26
CA ARG A 182 -24.83 0.10 5.82
C ARG A 182 -24.83 1.31 4.88
N LEU A 183 -23.67 1.63 4.29
CA LEU A 183 -23.50 2.81 3.43
C LEU A 183 -23.97 2.56 2.00
N TYR A 184 -23.73 1.35 1.48
CA TYR A 184 -24.04 0.93 0.11
C TYR A 184 -24.75 -0.44 0.14
N PRO A 185 -26.05 -0.49 0.51
CA PRO A 185 -26.78 -1.75 0.64
C PRO A 185 -26.81 -2.61 -0.63
N GLU A 186 -26.77 -1.99 -1.80
CA GLU A 186 -26.68 -2.61 -3.13
C GLU A 186 -25.39 -3.40 -3.34
N CYS A 187 -24.32 -3.08 -2.61
CA CYS A 187 -23.03 -3.74 -2.70
C CYS A 187 -22.94 -5.05 -1.89
N ARG A 188 -23.94 -5.40 -1.08
CA ARG A 188 -23.87 -6.55 -0.16
C ARG A 188 -23.63 -7.89 -0.85
N GLY A 189 -24.16 -8.08 -2.05
CA GLY A 189 -24.00 -9.30 -2.84
C GLY A 189 -22.72 -9.36 -3.68
N LEU A 190 -21.91 -8.31 -3.65
CA LEU A 190 -20.71 -8.18 -4.50
C LEU A 190 -19.41 -8.47 -3.73
N VAL A 191 -19.49 -8.70 -2.42
CA VAL A 191 -18.30 -8.92 -1.59
C VAL A 191 -17.60 -10.21 -2.01
N ALA A 192 -16.33 -10.10 -2.38
CA ALA A 192 -15.49 -11.24 -2.67
C ALA A 192 -15.37 -12.13 -1.42
N GLU A 193 -15.56 -13.44 -1.57
CA GLU A 193 -15.42 -14.42 -0.50
C GLU A 193 -13.94 -14.73 -0.19
N GLY A 194 -13.12 -13.69 -0.05
CA GLY A 194 -11.72 -13.80 0.30
C GLY A 194 -11.53 -14.48 1.64
N LYS A 195 -10.88 -15.65 1.64
CA LYS A 195 -10.58 -16.40 2.88
C LYS A 195 -9.40 -15.81 3.65
N SER A 196 -8.62 -14.94 3.01
CA SER A 196 -7.44 -14.30 3.59
C SER A 196 -7.04 -13.06 2.80
N GLU A 197 -6.24 -12.18 3.42
CA GLU A 197 -5.72 -10.97 2.80
C GLU A 197 -4.84 -11.28 1.56
N VAL A 198 -4.22 -12.47 1.50
CA VAL A 198 -3.45 -12.91 0.32
C VAL A 198 -4.39 -13.20 -0.84
N GLU A 199 -5.51 -13.86 -0.58
CA GLU A 199 -6.51 -14.16 -1.62
C GLU A 199 -7.20 -12.88 -2.09
N ASP A 200 -7.51 -11.96 -1.18
CA ASP A 200 -7.98 -10.61 -1.50
C ASP A 200 -6.99 -9.87 -2.41
N PHE A 201 -5.70 -9.92 -2.08
CA PHE A 201 -4.65 -9.30 -2.88
C PHE A 201 -4.56 -9.91 -4.29
N LYS A 202 -4.74 -11.23 -4.41
CA LYS A 202 -4.79 -11.94 -5.70
C LYS A 202 -6.03 -11.56 -6.51
N VAL A 203 -7.20 -11.41 -5.88
CA VAL A 203 -8.42 -10.92 -6.52
C VAL A 203 -8.19 -9.50 -7.05
N LEU A 204 -7.62 -8.61 -6.24
CA LEU A 204 -7.34 -7.24 -6.69
C LEU A 204 -6.37 -7.19 -7.87
N SER A 205 -5.29 -7.97 -7.81
CA SER A 205 -4.22 -7.96 -8.83
C SER A 205 -4.57 -8.69 -10.14
N ASN A 206 -5.61 -9.54 -10.15
CA ASN A 206 -6.10 -10.20 -11.36
C ASN A 206 -7.25 -9.45 -12.05
N ALA A 207 -7.77 -8.38 -11.43
CA ALA A 207 -8.90 -7.65 -11.99
C ALA A 207 -8.56 -6.94 -13.30
N LYS A 208 -9.54 -6.93 -14.23
CA LYS A 208 -9.42 -6.24 -15.50
C LYS A 208 -9.55 -4.73 -15.35
N VAL A 209 -10.45 -4.29 -14.46
CA VAL A 209 -10.56 -2.89 -14.03
C VAL A 209 -10.59 -2.78 -12.54
N VAL A 210 -9.86 -1.78 -12.04
CA VAL A 210 -9.74 -1.55 -10.61
C VAL A 210 -10.17 -0.13 -10.29
N TYR A 211 -11.08 -0.02 -9.33
CA TYR A 211 -11.54 1.24 -8.76
C TYR A 211 -10.73 1.49 -7.49
N VAL A 212 -9.91 2.55 -7.49
CA VAL A 212 -8.85 2.74 -6.50
C VAL A 212 -9.13 3.85 -5.49
N ASN A 213 -8.75 3.61 -4.24
CA ASN A 213 -8.73 4.56 -3.14
C ASN A 213 -7.32 4.76 -2.58
N ASP A 214 -7.17 5.58 -1.54
CA ASP A 214 -5.90 5.84 -0.83
C ASP A 214 -5.48 4.63 0.05
N SER A 215 -5.24 3.49 -0.61
CA SER A 215 -4.81 2.25 0.03
C SER A 215 -3.49 1.78 -0.58
N THR A 216 -2.45 1.72 0.26
CA THR A 216 -1.17 1.15 -0.19
C THR A 216 -1.25 -0.34 -0.48
N PHE A 217 -2.12 -1.08 0.20
CA PHE A 217 -2.41 -2.48 -0.12
C PHE A 217 -2.92 -2.62 -1.55
N LEU A 218 -3.88 -1.76 -1.93
CA LEU A 218 -4.46 -1.75 -3.27
C LEU A 218 -3.45 -1.31 -4.33
N PHE A 219 -2.64 -0.28 -4.05
CA PHE A 219 -1.61 0.18 -4.98
C PHE A 219 -0.71 -0.96 -5.46
N TRP A 220 -0.19 -1.77 -4.53
CA TRP A 220 0.69 -2.88 -4.88
C TRP A 220 -0.02 -3.99 -5.67
N ALA A 221 -1.30 -4.25 -5.38
CA ALA A 221 -2.09 -5.20 -6.16
C ALA A 221 -2.28 -4.70 -7.60
N VAL A 222 -2.64 -3.42 -7.77
CA VAL A 222 -2.78 -2.80 -9.10
C VAL A 222 -1.46 -2.77 -9.84
N ALA A 223 -0.35 -2.41 -9.19
CA ALA A 223 0.97 -2.42 -9.81
C ALA A 223 1.30 -3.80 -10.39
N ILE A 224 1.06 -4.88 -9.64
CA ILE A 224 1.23 -6.26 -10.14
C ILE A 224 0.30 -6.52 -11.32
N GLY A 225 -0.98 -6.17 -11.22
CA GLY A 225 -1.95 -6.39 -12.28
C GLY A 225 -1.60 -5.68 -13.58
N VAL A 226 -1.16 -4.42 -13.49
CA VAL A 226 -0.75 -3.60 -14.64
C VAL A 226 0.54 -4.13 -15.27
N LEU A 227 1.57 -4.40 -14.46
CA LEU A 227 2.86 -4.89 -14.94
C LEU A 227 2.78 -6.27 -15.61
N ASN A 228 1.77 -7.07 -15.26
CA ASN A 228 1.51 -8.38 -15.86
C ASN A 228 0.36 -8.37 -16.89
N GLY A 229 -0.11 -7.19 -17.32
CA GLY A 229 -1.13 -7.04 -18.36
C GLY A 229 -2.54 -7.52 -17.99
N LYS A 230 -2.81 -7.73 -16.69
CA LYS A 230 -4.14 -8.09 -16.19
C LYS A 230 -5.05 -6.89 -16.11
N THR A 231 -4.60 -5.82 -15.48
CA THR A 231 -5.37 -4.59 -15.33
C THR A 231 -5.22 -3.72 -16.56
N THR A 232 -6.31 -3.49 -17.28
CA THR A 232 -6.32 -2.64 -18.49
C THR A 232 -6.85 -1.24 -18.23
N LYS A 233 -7.60 -1.05 -17.15
CA LYS A 233 -8.08 0.28 -16.76
C LYS A 233 -8.08 0.43 -15.24
N VAL A 234 -7.62 1.58 -14.78
CA VAL A 234 -7.61 2.00 -13.38
C VAL A 234 -8.49 3.25 -13.29
N ILE A 235 -9.47 3.23 -12.39
CA ILE A 235 -10.41 4.34 -12.16
C ILE A 235 -10.13 4.90 -10.77
N ILE A 236 -9.83 6.18 -10.68
CA ILE A 236 -9.33 6.82 -9.46
C ILE A 236 -10.14 8.09 -9.16
N SER A 237 -10.45 8.34 -7.89
CA SER A 237 -11.09 9.58 -7.48
C SER A 237 -10.12 10.76 -7.55
N LYS A 238 -10.64 11.93 -7.90
CA LYS A 238 -9.90 13.18 -7.80
C LYS A 238 -9.37 13.40 -6.39
N GLY A 239 -8.13 13.87 -6.28
CA GLY A 239 -7.47 14.14 -4.99
C GLY A 239 -6.90 12.92 -4.28
N ASN A 240 -6.91 11.74 -4.91
CA ASN A 240 -6.19 10.57 -4.41
C ASN A 240 -4.68 10.86 -4.35
N ASN A 241 -4.07 10.62 -3.17
CA ASN A 241 -2.69 10.97 -2.88
C ASN A 241 -1.67 10.10 -3.66
N LEU A 242 -2.11 8.93 -4.13
CA LEU A 242 -1.29 8.00 -4.92
C LEU A 242 -1.44 8.21 -6.43
N LEU A 243 -2.27 9.16 -6.88
CA LEU A 243 -2.49 9.43 -8.31
C LEU A 243 -1.20 9.54 -9.13
N PRO A 244 -0.15 10.28 -8.69
CA PRO A 244 1.11 10.36 -9.44
C PRO A 244 1.82 9.00 -9.59
N LEU A 245 1.69 8.11 -8.60
CA LEU A 245 2.26 6.77 -8.66
C LEU A 245 1.43 5.85 -9.57
N TYR A 246 0.11 5.97 -9.56
CA TYR A 246 -0.77 5.26 -10.50
C TYR A 246 -0.49 5.68 -11.95
N ALA A 247 -0.30 6.97 -12.21
CA ALA A 247 0.10 7.47 -13.52
C ALA A 247 1.44 6.86 -13.97
N MET A 248 2.42 6.78 -13.07
CA MET A 248 3.72 6.19 -13.35
C MET A 248 3.63 4.69 -13.70
N ILE A 249 2.77 3.90 -13.04
CA ILE A 249 2.62 2.46 -13.38
C ILE A 249 1.76 2.22 -14.61
N CYS A 250 0.76 3.07 -14.89
CA CYS A 250 -0.10 2.91 -16.07
C CYS A 250 0.52 3.41 -17.37
N ASP A 251 1.61 4.18 -17.33
CA ASP A 251 2.23 4.79 -18.52
C ASP A 251 2.42 3.77 -19.65
N ASN A 252 1.66 3.95 -20.74
CA ASN A 252 1.56 3.07 -21.92
C ASN A 252 1.18 1.60 -21.65
N LYS A 253 0.75 1.26 -20.42
CA LYS A 253 0.39 -0.10 -19.98
C LYS A 253 -1.12 -0.26 -19.73
N CYS A 254 -1.80 0.77 -19.22
CA CYS A 254 -3.24 0.80 -19.00
C CYS A 254 -3.86 2.19 -19.17
N ILE A 255 -5.18 2.21 -19.27
CA ILE A 255 -5.96 3.45 -19.18
C ILE A 255 -6.03 3.87 -17.70
N LEU A 256 -5.62 5.09 -17.40
CA LEU A 256 -5.90 5.73 -16.11
C LEU A 256 -7.01 6.76 -16.32
N GLU A 257 -8.12 6.60 -15.62
CA GLU A 257 -9.30 7.47 -15.70
C GLU A 257 -9.60 8.08 -14.34
N GLU A 258 -9.67 9.40 -14.28
CA GLU A 258 -10.05 10.14 -13.08
C GLU A 258 -11.56 10.40 -13.10
N VAL A 259 -12.24 10.07 -12.00
CA VAL A 259 -13.62 10.50 -11.76
C VAL A 259 -13.60 11.76 -10.91
N LEU A 260 -14.44 12.71 -11.31
CA LEU A 260 -14.59 14.00 -10.64
C LEU A 260 -15.14 13.83 -9.22
#